data_AF-A0A957PJS2-F1
#
_entry.id   AF-A0A957PJS2-F1
#
_cell.length_a   1.000
_cell.length_b   1.000
_cell.length_c   1.000
_cell.angle_alpha   90.00
_cell.angle_beta   90.00
_cell.angle_gamma   90.00
#
_symmetry.space_group_name_H-M   'P 1'
#
loop_
_entity.id
_entity.type
_entity.pdbx_description
1 polymer ?
#
loop_
_entity_poly.entity_id
_entity_poly.type
_entity_poly.pdbx_seq_one_letter_code
_entity_poly.pdbx_strand_id
1 'polypeptide(L)'
;RFAQSIVWTALHYNPVRPLGLVGLFCVALAFLIGLGLIGARLSGINSVSPLGAFTLFAAMVLGVAGVSILALGMSFNYFVALFHKSPVRQGLWGRPLFKQRLDRHFGWMGITVFALGVGLSLTSLLLGLRGWEVSRLWIYYLASAGFSIIGIQLAIAWVQMQVLDTLRIRHELVAEDMLGKEHAPVRGHMAGKAAPATAK
;
A
#
# COMPACT_ATOMS: atom_id res chain seq x y z
N ARG A 1 -14.18 0.10 29.86
CA ARG A 1 -15.04 1.27 29.56
C ARG A 1 -14.21 2.48 29.08
N PHE A 2 -13.20 2.93 29.82
CA PHE A 2 -12.36 4.08 29.45
C PHE A 2 -11.51 3.86 28.18
N ALA A 3 -10.86 2.69 28.05
CA ALA A 3 -10.10 2.35 26.83
C ALA A 3 -11.01 2.26 25.58
N GLN A 4 -12.24 1.78 25.75
CA GLN A 4 -13.21 1.68 24.66
C GLN A 4 -13.63 3.06 24.15
N SER A 5 -13.87 4.04 25.03
CA SER A 5 -14.20 5.41 24.59
C SER A 5 -13.00 6.08 23.91
N ILE A 6 -11.78 5.91 24.44
CA ILE A 6 -10.56 6.45 23.80
C ILE A 6 -10.33 5.84 22.42
N VAL A 7 -10.47 4.51 22.29
CA VAL A 7 -10.31 3.80 21.00
C VAL A 7 -11.38 4.25 20.01
N TRP A 8 -12.63 4.39 20.43
CA TRP A 8 -13.72 4.83 19.56
C TRP A 8 -13.54 6.27 19.08
N THR A 9 -13.11 7.15 19.99
CA THR A 9 -12.81 8.54 19.66
C THR A 9 -11.60 8.61 18.71
N ALA A 10 -10.55 7.83 18.95
CA ALA A 10 -9.40 7.75 18.06
C ALA A 10 -9.77 7.20 16.68
N LEU A 11 -10.66 6.21 16.59
CA LEU A 11 -11.10 5.62 15.33
C LEU A 11 -11.93 6.61 14.49
N HIS A 12 -12.75 7.44 15.14
CA HIS A 12 -13.55 8.46 14.46
C HIS A 12 -12.73 9.62 13.90
N TYR A 13 -11.65 10.04 14.58
CA TYR A 13 -10.86 11.21 14.17
C TYR A 13 -9.53 10.87 13.46
N ASN A 14 -8.89 9.76 13.80
CA ASN A 14 -7.64 9.29 13.20
C ASN A 14 -7.53 7.75 13.26
N PRO A 15 -8.29 7.02 12.42
CA PRO A 15 -8.31 5.56 12.42
C PRO A 15 -6.97 4.92 12.05
N VAL A 16 -6.11 5.65 11.32
CA VAL A 16 -4.76 5.19 10.95
C VAL A 16 -3.88 4.92 12.15
N ARG A 17 -3.99 5.67 13.24
CA ARG A 17 -3.10 5.47 14.40
C ARG A 17 -3.32 4.14 15.12
N PRO A 18 -4.52 3.81 15.63
CA PRO A 18 -4.73 2.55 16.33
C PRO A 18 -4.62 1.35 15.40
N LEU A 19 -5.27 1.39 14.22
CA LEU A 19 -5.19 0.29 13.25
C LEU A 19 -3.77 0.15 12.70
N GLY A 20 -3.13 1.28 12.38
CA GLY A 20 -1.76 1.31 11.89
C GLY A 20 -0.76 0.71 12.87
N LEU A 21 -0.84 1.06 14.16
CA LEU A 21 0.06 0.53 15.19
C LEU A 21 -0.13 -0.98 15.40
N VAL A 22 -1.39 -1.44 15.45
CA VAL A 22 -1.69 -2.88 15.57
C VAL A 22 -1.16 -3.64 14.35
N GLY A 23 -1.45 -3.14 13.15
CA GLY A 23 -0.98 -3.74 11.91
C GLY A 23 0.55 -3.79 11.83
N LEU A 24 1.23 -2.69 12.19
CA LEU A 24 2.69 -2.62 12.23
C LEU A 24 3.28 -3.59 13.24
N PHE A 25 2.67 -3.72 14.43
CA PHE A 25 3.10 -4.67 15.44
C PHE A 25 3.00 -6.12 14.93
N CYS A 26 1.88 -6.49 14.30
CA CYS A 26 1.72 -7.81 13.70
C CYS A 26 2.76 -8.09 12.60
N VAL A 27 3.02 -7.12 11.71
CA VAL A 27 4.05 -7.24 10.66
C VAL A 27 5.44 -7.35 11.26
N ALA A 28 5.78 -6.55 12.27
CA ALA A 28 7.08 -6.59 12.93
C ALA A 28 7.32 -7.95 13.60
N LEU A 29 6.31 -8.49 14.28
CA LEU A 29 6.41 -9.81 14.90
C LEU A 29 6.59 -10.92 13.84
N ALA A 30 5.83 -10.88 12.75
CA ALA A 30 6.00 -11.80 11.63
C ALA A 30 7.40 -11.71 11.01
N PHE A 31 7.93 -10.50 10.86
CA PHE A 31 9.26 -10.26 10.31
C PHE A 31 10.37 -10.81 11.23
N LEU A 32 10.26 -10.62 12.55
CA LEU A 32 11.19 -11.18 13.53
C LEU A 32 11.21 -12.72 13.48
N ILE A 33 10.06 -13.36 13.33
CA ILE A 33 9.99 -14.83 13.17
C ILE A 33 10.65 -15.26 11.86
N GLY A 34 10.41 -14.53 10.76
CA GLY A 34 11.07 -14.77 9.48
C GLY A 34 12.60 -14.65 9.55
N LEU A 35 13.11 -13.62 10.23
CA LEU A 35 14.55 -13.48 10.49
C LEU A 35 15.09 -14.63 11.35
N GLY A 36 14.32 -15.06 12.36
CA GLY A 36 14.66 -16.23 13.18
C GLY A 36 14.79 -17.51 12.35
N LEU A 37 13.91 -17.71 11.35
CA LEU A 37 14.03 -18.82 10.41
C LEU A 37 15.32 -18.75 9.59
N ILE A 38 15.65 -17.57 9.03
CA ILE A 38 16.89 -17.38 8.26
C ILE A 38 18.10 -17.69 9.15
N GLY A 39 18.13 -17.16 10.37
CA GLY A 39 19.18 -17.43 11.35
C GLY A 39 19.32 -18.92 11.66
N ALA A 40 18.21 -19.62 11.91
CA ALA A 40 18.22 -21.07 12.16
C ALA A 40 18.77 -21.86 10.97
N ARG A 41 18.47 -21.44 9.73
CA ARG A 41 19.01 -22.07 8.51
C ARG A 41 20.49 -21.83 8.32
N LEU A 42 20.98 -20.63 8.63
CA LEU A 42 22.41 -20.30 8.59
C LEU A 42 23.21 -21.08 9.65
N SER A 43 22.59 -21.39 10.78
CA SER A 43 23.18 -22.25 11.83
C SER A 43 23.15 -23.76 11.49
N GLY A 44 22.67 -24.14 10.30
CA GLY A 44 22.64 -25.54 9.85
C GLY A 44 21.46 -26.36 10.38
N ILE A 45 20.48 -25.74 11.04
CA ILE A 45 19.29 -26.43 11.57
C ILE A 45 18.31 -26.67 10.42
N ASN A 46 18.29 -27.89 9.91
CA ASN A 46 17.43 -28.29 8.78
C ASN A 46 16.11 -28.96 9.20
N SER A 47 15.92 -29.21 10.51
CA SER A 47 14.69 -29.74 11.07
C SER A 47 13.80 -28.61 11.61
N VAL A 48 12.48 -28.76 11.47
CA VAL A 48 11.50 -27.85 12.05
C VAL A 48 10.76 -28.60 13.14
N SER A 49 10.86 -28.12 14.39
CA SER A 49 10.11 -28.67 15.51
C SER A 49 8.61 -28.35 15.38
N PRO A 50 7.71 -29.06 16.08
CA PRO A 50 6.28 -28.75 16.07
C PRO A 50 5.97 -27.29 16.46
N LEU A 51 6.70 -26.76 17.46
CA LEU A 51 6.62 -25.35 17.85
C LEU A 51 7.13 -24.43 16.74
N GLY A 52 8.20 -24.81 16.04
CA GLY A 52 8.70 -24.06 14.88
C GLY A 52 7.69 -24.00 13.73
N ALA A 53 6.98 -25.10 13.47
CA ALA A 53 5.91 -25.08 12.46
C ALA A 53 4.77 -24.15 12.87
N PHE A 54 4.33 -24.22 14.13
CA PHE A 54 3.31 -23.32 14.67
C PHE A 54 3.72 -21.84 14.55
N THR A 55 4.95 -21.48 14.92
CA THR A 55 5.42 -20.08 14.84
C THR A 55 5.50 -19.59 13.40
N LEU A 56 5.90 -20.44 12.44
CA LEU A 56 5.91 -20.08 11.01
C LEU A 56 4.50 -19.83 10.47
N PHE A 57 3.54 -20.68 10.80
CA PHE A 57 2.14 -20.45 10.43
C PHE A 57 1.56 -19.20 11.10
N ALA A 58 1.82 -19.02 12.39
CA ALA A 58 1.41 -17.81 13.12
C ALA A 58 2.02 -16.55 12.50
N ALA A 59 3.30 -16.59 12.10
CA ALA A 59 3.96 -15.49 11.40
C ALA A 59 3.30 -15.18 10.06
N MET A 60 2.92 -16.20 9.27
CA MET A 60 2.19 -15.99 8.02
C MET A 60 0.85 -15.28 8.27
N VAL A 61 0.07 -15.78 9.23
CA VAL A 61 -1.25 -15.21 9.57
C VAL A 61 -1.09 -13.77 10.08
N LEU A 62 -0.15 -13.52 10.98
CA LEU A 62 0.15 -12.18 11.51
C LEU A 62 0.65 -11.22 10.43
N GLY A 63 1.47 -11.71 9.49
CA GLY A 63 1.95 -10.91 8.36
C GLY A 63 0.80 -10.49 7.45
N VAL A 64 -0.04 -11.44 7.04
CA VAL A 64 -1.22 -11.16 6.20
C VAL A 64 -2.20 -10.24 6.94
N ALA A 65 -2.58 -10.59 8.17
CA ALA A 65 -3.51 -9.80 8.97
C ALA A 65 -2.97 -8.39 9.24
N GLY A 66 -1.68 -8.28 9.57
CA GLY A 66 -1.02 -7.00 9.81
C GLY A 66 -1.05 -6.10 8.58
N VAL A 67 -0.70 -6.62 7.40
CA VAL A 67 -0.79 -5.87 6.13
C VAL A 67 -2.24 -5.48 5.84
N SER A 68 -3.21 -6.36 6.04
CA SER A 68 -4.63 -6.06 5.82
C SER A 68 -5.14 -4.95 6.76
N ILE A 69 -4.77 -4.99 8.03
CA ILE A 69 -5.15 -3.96 9.02
C ILE A 69 -4.47 -2.62 8.67
N LEU A 70 -3.20 -2.64 8.26
CA LEU A 70 -2.49 -1.45 7.78
C LEU A 70 -3.19 -0.83 6.57
N ALA A 71 -3.50 -1.64 5.56
CA ALA A 71 -4.20 -1.22 4.36
C ALA A 71 -5.58 -0.64 4.70
N LEU A 72 -6.33 -1.29 5.58
CA LEU A 72 -7.63 -0.82 6.05
C LEU A 72 -7.54 0.53 6.76
N GLY A 73 -6.57 0.69 7.66
CA GLY A 73 -6.31 1.97 8.33
C GLY A 73 -6.06 3.08 7.31
N MET A 74 -5.15 2.84 6.36
CA MET A 74 -4.84 3.79 5.29
C MET A 74 -6.07 4.18 4.46
N SER A 75 -6.89 3.20 4.06
CA SER A 75 -8.13 3.45 3.29
C SER A 75 -9.13 4.30 4.08
N PHE A 76 -9.34 4.03 5.37
CA PHE A 76 -10.21 4.87 6.21
C PHE A 76 -9.73 6.31 6.33
N ASN A 77 -8.42 6.53 6.46
CA ASN A 77 -7.88 7.90 6.49
C ASN A 77 -8.09 8.64 5.17
N TYR A 78 -8.02 7.94 4.04
CA TYR A 78 -8.41 8.50 2.73
C TYR A 78 -9.90 8.85 2.65
N PHE A 79 -10.80 7.99 3.15
CA PHE A 79 -12.23 8.29 3.20
C PHE A 79 -12.54 9.52 4.06
N VAL A 80 -11.95 9.62 5.26
CA VAL A 80 -12.15 10.78 6.15
C VAL A 80 -11.68 12.08 5.47
N ALA A 81 -10.54 12.04 4.79
CA ALA A 81 -10.02 13.18 4.05
C ALA A 81 -10.93 13.59 2.87
N LEU A 82 -11.56 12.62 2.20
CA LEU A 82 -12.51 12.88 1.10
C LEU A 82 -13.77 13.60 1.59
N PHE A 83 -14.31 13.21 2.75
CA PHE A 83 -15.55 13.80 3.28
C PHE A 83 -15.36 15.15 3.99
N HIS A 84 -14.21 15.38 4.63
CA HIS A 84 -14.01 16.59 5.46
C HIS A 84 -13.25 17.74 4.77
N LYS A 85 -12.89 17.64 3.48
CA LYS A 85 -12.17 18.66 2.67
C LYS A 85 -10.89 19.25 3.29
N SER A 86 -10.45 18.72 4.42
CA SER A 86 -9.25 19.12 5.15
C SER A 86 -8.26 17.98 5.06
N PRO A 87 -7.02 18.22 4.59
CA PRO A 87 -6.04 17.17 4.46
C PRO A 87 -5.70 16.66 5.86
N VAL A 88 -6.16 15.46 6.23
CA VAL A 88 -5.73 14.80 7.46
C VAL A 88 -4.29 14.35 7.26
N ARG A 89 -3.36 15.28 7.47
CA ARG A 89 -1.90 15.12 7.38
C ARG A 89 -1.33 14.32 8.57
N GLN A 90 -2.05 13.35 9.11
CA GLN A 90 -1.62 12.58 10.27
C GLN A 90 -1.34 11.13 9.87
N GLY A 91 -0.08 10.80 9.56
CA GLY A 91 0.37 9.40 9.46
C GLY A 91 0.46 8.74 10.84
N LEU A 92 0.93 7.49 10.88
CA LEU A 92 1.11 6.68 12.11
C LEU A 92 1.80 7.47 13.25
N TRP A 93 2.71 8.39 12.92
CA TRP A 93 3.48 9.20 13.87
C TRP A 93 3.16 10.71 13.82
N GLY A 94 1.99 11.11 13.31
CA GLY A 94 1.55 12.52 13.34
C GLY A 94 2.14 13.45 12.26
N ARG A 95 3.04 12.94 11.41
CA ARG A 95 3.44 13.59 10.14
C ARG A 95 2.86 12.80 8.97
N PRO A 96 2.52 13.43 7.83
CA PRO A 96 2.05 12.72 6.65
C PRO A 96 3.20 11.84 6.14
N LEU A 97 3.09 10.52 6.31
CA LEU A 97 4.13 9.58 5.88
C LEU A 97 4.27 9.57 4.35
N PHE A 98 3.22 9.90 3.61
CA PHE A 98 3.25 9.87 2.14
C PHE A 98 2.60 11.11 1.53
N LYS A 99 3.46 12.05 1.12
CA LYS A 99 3.09 13.17 0.25
C LYS A 99 3.07 12.65 -1.19
N GLN A 100 1.89 12.36 -1.73
CA GLN A 100 1.56 12.45 -3.17
C GLN A 100 2.31 11.58 -4.21
N ARG A 101 3.29 10.73 -3.85
CA ARG A 101 4.08 9.97 -4.84
C ARG A 101 4.28 8.48 -4.55
N LEU A 102 3.77 7.98 -3.43
CA LEU A 102 3.86 6.56 -3.12
C LEU A 102 2.75 5.73 -3.78
N ASP A 103 1.69 6.35 -4.27
CA ASP A 103 0.56 5.63 -4.88
C ASP A 103 1.00 4.83 -6.10
N ARG A 104 1.99 5.32 -6.86
CA ARG A 104 2.56 4.56 -7.97
C ARG A 104 3.45 3.42 -7.49
N HIS A 105 4.30 3.65 -6.49
CA HIS A 105 5.25 2.63 -6.00
C HIS A 105 4.56 1.50 -5.22
N PHE A 106 3.47 1.80 -4.51
CA PHE A 106 2.72 0.81 -3.73
C PHE A 106 2.11 -0.28 -4.62
N GLY A 107 1.58 0.09 -5.79
CA GLY A 107 1.08 -0.84 -6.79
C GLY A 107 2.18 -1.76 -7.35
N TRP A 108 3.33 -1.18 -7.71
CA TRP A 108 4.48 -1.97 -8.16
C TRP A 108 4.98 -2.93 -7.07
N MET A 109 5.04 -2.50 -5.80
CA MET A 109 5.41 -3.39 -4.70
C MET A 109 4.44 -4.57 -4.58
N GLY A 110 3.12 -4.34 -4.62
CA GLY A 110 2.12 -5.40 -4.56
C GLY A 110 2.26 -6.42 -5.72
N ILE A 111 2.40 -5.92 -6.94
CA ILE A 111 2.61 -6.76 -8.14
C ILE A 111 3.92 -7.54 -8.03
N THR A 112 5.02 -6.91 -7.58
CA THR A 112 6.30 -7.60 -7.44
C THR A 112 6.25 -8.70 -6.39
N VAL A 113 5.63 -8.45 -5.23
CA VAL A 113 5.52 -9.45 -4.16
C VAL A 113 4.61 -10.59 -4.59
N PHE A 114 3.51 -10.29 -5.30
CA PHE A 114 2.65 -11.32 -5.89
C PHE A 114 3.40 -12.18 -6.92
N ALA A 115 4.11 -11.55 -7.86
CA ALA A 115 4.90 -12.25 -8.86
C ALA A 115 6.00 -13.12 -8.23
N LEU A 116 6.62 -12.65 -7.14
CA LEU A 116 7.61 -13.41 -6.37
C LEU A 116 6.96 -14.63 -5.69
N GLY A 117 5.76 -14.47 -5.13
CA GLY A 117 4.97 -15.57 -4.58
C GLY A 117 4.61 -16.61 -5.64
N VAL A 118 4.10 -16.19 -6.79
CA VAL A 118 3.79 -17.08 -7.92
C VAL A 118 5.05 -17.79 -8.43
N GLY A 119 6.15 -17.06 -8.60
CA GLY A 119 7.43 -17.61 -9.03
C GLY A 119 7.91 -18.71 -8.08
N LEU A 120 7.90 -18.44 -6.76
CA LEU A 120 8.26 -19.43 -5.74
C LEU A 120 7.35 -20.68 -5.77
N SER A 121 6.05 -20.51 -6.02
CA SER A 121 5.10 -21.62 -6.15
C SER A 121 5.48 -22.52 -7.32
N LEU A 122 5.67 -21.92 -8.50
CA LEU A 122 6.00 -22.63 -9.73
C LEU A 122 7.35 -23.33 -9.63
N THR A 123 8.37 -22.67 -9.07
CA THR A 123 9.68 -23.31 -8.85
C THR A 123 9.57 -24.48 -7.88
N SER A 124 8.78 -24.34 -6.81
CA SER A 124 8.58 -25.42 -5.83
C SER A 124 7.83 -26.60 -6.44
N LEU A 125 6.84 -26.34 -7.29
CA LEU A 125 6.10 -27.37 -8.02
C LEU A 125 7.00 -28.14 -8.98
N LEU A 126 7.81 -27.43 -9.77
CA LEU A 126 8.76 -28.04 -10.70
C LEU A 126 9.80 -28.91 -9.97
N LEU A 127 10.28 -28.46 -8.81
CA LEU A 127 11.19 -29.25 -7.97
C LEU A 127 10.51 -30.51 -7.41
N GLY A 128 9.26 -30.39 -6.95
CA GLY A 128 8.47 -31.52 -6.48
C GLY A 128 8.24 -32.57 -7.57
N LEU A 129 7.91 -32.14 -8.80
CA LEU A 129 7.76 -33.02 -9.96
C LEU A 129 9.08 -33.71 -10.38
N ARG A 130 10.23 -33.10 -10.08
CA ARG A 130 11.57 -33.67 -10.28
C ARG A 130 12.00 -34.63 -9.16
N GLY A 131 11.10 -34.98 -8.24
CA GLY A 131 11.33 -35.97 -7.18
C GLY A 131 11.88 -35.40 -5.87
N TRP A 132 11.84 -34.07 -5.67
CA TRP A 132 12.23 -33.48 -4.39
C TRP A 132 11.19 -33.78 -3.31
N GLU A 133 11.65 -34.08 -2.09
CA GLU A 133 10.77 -34.38 -0.98
C GLU A 133 9.87 -33.19 -0.62
N VAL A 134 8.57 -33.44 -0.51
CA VAL A 134 7.56 -32.43 -0.13
C VAL A 134 7.85 -31.84 1.27
N SER A 135 8.44 -32.63 2.16
CA SER A 135 8.88 -32.21 3.50
C SER A 135 9.96 -31.11 3.49
N ARG A 136 10.65 -30.90 2.37
CA ARG A 136 11.59 -29.78 2.18
C ARG A 136 10.90 -28.58 1.53
N LEU A 137 9.96 -28.85 0.64
CA LEU A 137 9.26 -27.85 -0.17
C LEU A 137 8.17 -27.08 0.60
N TRP A 138 7.61 -27.65 1.67
CA TRP A 138 6.46 -27.04 2.37
C TRP A 138 6.70 -25.61 2.85
N ILE A 139 7.91 -25.26 3.29
CA ILE A 139 8.24 -23.88 3.72
C ILE A 139 8.21 -22.91 2.54
N TYR A 140 8.68 -23.37 1.38
CA TYR A 140 8.65 -22.57 0.15
C TYR A 140 7.22 -22.37 -0.33
N TYR A 141 6.36 -23.38 -0.22
CA TYR A 141 4.92 -23.23 -0.46
C TYR A 141 4.26 -22.29 0.54
N LEU A 142 4.60 -22.38 1.83
CA LEU A 142 4.08 -21.48 2.86
C LEU A 142 4.48 -20.02 2.58
N ALA A 143 5.75 -19.77 2.28
CA ALA A 143 6.26 -18.45 1.93
C ALA A 143 5.63 -17.92 0.64
N SER A 144 5.52 -18.77 -0.38
CA SER A 144 4.84 -18.45 -1.64
C SER A 144 3.38 -18.05 -1.43
N ALA A 145 2.63 -18.81 -0.64
CA ALA A 145 1.24 -18.50 -0.32
C ALA A 145 1.13 -17.16 0.43
N GLY A 146 1.98 -16.94 1.44
CA GLY A 146 2.02 -15.69 2.20
C GLY A 146 2.32 -14.48 1.31
N PHE A 147 3.35 -14.55 0.46
CA PHE A 147 3.67 -13.48 -0.48
C PHE A 147 2.57 -13.26 -1.51
N SER A 148 1.95 -14.33 -2.02
CA SER A 148 0.86 -14.19 -3.00
C SER A 148 -0.34 -13.45 -2.38
N ILE A 149 -0.75 -13.84 -1.18
CA ILE A 149 -1.88 -13.22 -0.47
C ILE A 149 -1.56 -11.75 -0.13
N ILE A 150 -0.37 -11.47 0.40
CA ILE A 150 0.07 -10.10 0.70
C ILE A 150 0.12 -9.25 -0.57
N GLY A 151 0.69 -9.78 -1.65
CA GLY A 151 0.78 -9.09 -2.94
C GLY A 151 -0.61 -8.74 -3.51
N ILE A 152 -1.55 -9.68 -3.46
CA ILE A 152 -2.96 -9.44 -3.84
C ILE A 152 -3.58 -8.35 -2.95
N GLN A 153 -3.41 -8.44 -1.63
CA GLN A 153 -3.96 -7.47 -0.69
C GLN A 153 -3.45 -6.05 -0.96
N LEU A 154 -2.16 -5.91 -1.26
CA LEU A 154 -1.54 -4.63 -1.64
C LEU A 154 -2.05 -4.12 -2.99
N ALA A 155 -2.24 -5.01 -3.97
CA ALA A 155 -2.81 -4.63 -5.27
C ALA A 155 -4.26 -4.14 -5.14
N ILE A 156 -5.09 -4.80 -4.30
CA ILE A 156 -6.46 -4.37 -4.02
C ILE A 156 -6.44 -2.98 -3.35
N ALA A 157 -5.64 -2.81 -2.31
CA ALA A 157 -5.52 -1.52 -1.62
C ALA A 157 -5.06 -0.41 -2.57
N TRP A 158 -4.13 -0.72 -3.47
CA TRP A 158 -3.67 0.20 -4.50
C TRP A 158 -4.79 0.62 -5.46
N VAL A 159 -5.56 -0.35 -6.01
CA VAL A 159 -6.71 -0.06 -6.88
C VAL A 159 -7.75 0.80 -6.16
N GLN A 160 -8.05 0.49 -4.90
CA GLN A 160 -8.96 1.31 -4.08
C GLN A 160 -8.48 2.76 -3.96
N MET A 161 -7.20 2.99 -3.70
CA MET A 161 -6.63 4.34 -3.62
C MET A 161 -6.70 5.08 -4.96
N GLN A 162 -6.42 4.42 -6.09
CA GLN A 162 -6.52 5.03 -7.42
C GLN A 162 -7.94 5.54 -7.73
N VAL A 163 -8.96 4.75 -7.38
CA VAL A 163 -10.36 5.15 -7.56
C VAL A 163 -10.68 6.38 -6.71
N LEU A 164 -10.25 6.41 -5.45
CA LEU A 164 -10.50 7.54 -4.55
C LEU A 164 -9.79 8.83 -4.99
N ASP A 165 -8.54 8.76 -5.44
CA ASP A 165 -7.81 9.92 -5.94
C ASP A 165 -8.46 10.49 -7.21
N THR A 166 -8.96 9.63 -8.10
CA THR A 166 -9.69 10.06 -9.30
C THR A 166 -10.95 10.87 -8.94
N LEU A 167 -11.67 10.45 -7.89
CA LEU A 167 -12.85 11.18 -7.41
C LEU A 167 -12.48 12.53 -6.78
N ARG A 168 -11.38 12.61 -6.03
CA ARG A 168 -10.90 13.88 -5.45
C ARG A 168 -10.57 14.91 -6.53
N ILE A 169 -9.83 14.51 -7.56
CA ILE A 169 -9.42 15.40 -8.66
C ILE A 169 -10.64 15.98 -9.39
N ARG A 170 -11.68 15.17 -9.62
CA ARG A 170 -12.91 15.66 -10.25
C ARG A 170 -13.59 16.77 -9.45
N HIS A 171 -13.63 16.66 -8.12
CA HIS A 171 -14.22 17.70 -7.28
C HIS A 171 -13.40 18.99 -7.25
N GLU A 172 -12.07 18.89 -7.27
CA GLU A 172 -11.19 20.06 -7.37
C GLU A 172 -11.36 20.79 -8.70
N LEU A 173 -11.41 20.06 -9.82
CA LEU A 173 -11.63 20.63 -11.15
C LEU A 173 -12.99 21.33 -11.28
N VAL A 174 -14.06 20.74 -10.74
CA VAL A 174 -15.40 21.36 -10.71
C VAL A 174 -15.40 22.62 -9.85
N ALA A 175 -14.66 22.62 -8.73
CA ALA A 175 -14.53 23.80 -7.87
C ALA A 175 -13.73 24.92 -8.56
N GLU A 176 -12.66 24.60 -9.28
CA GLU A 176 -11.89 25.56 -10.09
C GLU A 176 -12.72 26.14 -11.24
N ASP A 177 -13.53 25.32 -11.92
CA ASP A 177 -14.42 25.78 -12.98
C ASP A 177 -15.54 26.69 -12.43
N MET A 178 -16.08 26.39 -11.24
CA MET A 178 -17.05 27.25 -10.56
C MET A 178 -16.45 28.57 -10.05
N LEU A 179 -15.14 28.60 -9.76
CA LEU A 179 -14.43 29.81 -9.33
C LEU A 179 -14.04 30.72 -10.50
N GLY A 180 -14.28 30.30 -11.74
CA GLY A 180 -14.09 31.13 -12.93
C GLY A 180 -12.62 31.50 -13.13
N LYS A 181 -11.92 30.78 -14.01
CA LYS A 181 -10.67 31.32 -14.57
C LYS A 181 -11.01 32.62 -15.30
N GLU A 182 -10.73 33.77 -14.68
CA GLU A 182 -10.61 35.03 -15.40
C GLU A 182 -9.58 34.81 -16.52
N HIS A 183 -10.07 34.69 -17.75
CA HIS A 183 -9.24 34.81 -18.92
C HIS A 183 -8.64 36.23 -18.88
N ALA A 184 -7.40 36.34 -18.42
CA ALA A 184 -6.60 37.54 -18.57
C ALA A 184 -6.70 37.98 -20.04
N PRO A 185 -7.06 39.25 -20.32
CA PRO A 185 -7.28 39.69 -21.68
C PRO A 185 -5.96 39.58 -22.44
N VAL A 186 -5.99 38.90 -23.59
CA VAL A 186 -4.89 38.89 -24.56
C VAL A 186 -4.72 40.34 -25.06
N ARG A 187 -3.92 41.11 -24.33
CA ARG A 187 -3.50 42.45 -24.72
C ARG A 187 -2.21 42.30 -25.52
N GLY A 188 -2.33 42.36 -26.84
CA GLY A 188 -1.21 42.72 -27.70
C GLY A 188 -1.03 41.84 -28.93
N HIS A 189 -1.72 42.19 -30.02
CA HIS A 189 -1.08 42.46 -31.32
C HIS A 189 -2.11 43.03 -32.31
N MET A 190 -2.48 44.30 -32.12
CA MET A 190 -2.89 45.14 -33.25
C MET A 190 -1.62 45.78 -33.80
N ALA A 191 -0.81 44.96 -34.48
CA ALA A 191 0.24 45.47 -35.35
C ALA A 191 -0.46 46.09 -36.57
N GLY A 192 -0.41 47.42 -36.67
CA GLY A 192 -0.94 48.19 -37.77
C GLY A 192 -0.42 47.66 -39.10
N LYS A 193 -1.34 47.10 -39.89
CA LYS A 193 -1.13 46.72 -41.27
C LYS A 193 -1.45 47.94 -42.13
N ALA A 194 -0.43 48.63 -42.61
CA ALA A 194 -0.54 49.54 -43.76
C ALA A 194 0.72 49.40 -44.61
N ALA A 195 0.57 48.72 -45.73
CA ALA A 195 1.50 48.69 -46.86
C ALA A 195 0.86 49.48 -48.04
N PRO A 196 1.48 49.59 -49.23
CA PRO A 196 2.63 50.44 -49.56
C PRO A 196 2.35 51.38 -50.78
N ALA A 197 3.38 52.14 -51.16
CA ALA A 197 3.67 52.72 -52.48
C ALA A 197 2.92 54.00 -52.94
N THR A 198 3.69 55.01 -53.35
CA THR A 198 3.71 55.51 -54.74
C THR A 198 4.93 56.39 -54.99
N ALA A 199 5.51 56.22 -56.17
CA ALA A 199 6.70 56.87 -56.68
C ALA A 199 6.36 58.19 -57.39
N LYS A 200 7.20 59.21 -57.21
CA LYS A 200 7.89 59.99 -58.26
C LYS A 200 8.81 61.01 -57.63
#